data_AF-A0A7M4ANV0-F1
#
_entry.id   AF-A0A7M4ANV0-F1
#
_cell.length_a   1.000
_cell.length_b   1.000
_cell.length_c   1.000
_cell.angle_alpha   90.00
_cell.angle_beta   90.00
_cell.angle_gamma   90.00
#
_symmetry.space_group_name_H-M   'P 1'
#
loop_
_entity.id
_entity.type
_entity.pdbx_description
1 polymer ?
#
loop_
_entity_poly.entity_id
_entity_poly.type
_entity_poly.pdbx_seq_one_letter_code
_entity_poly.pdbx_strand_id
1 'polypeptide(L)' 'MVFCINCGQQHPDGTRFCRFCGNQQPGEQLLQRLRIEAQQIQSIRLQMQAQQNQNNPYQQRRW' A
#
# COMPACT_ATOMS: atom_id res chain seq x y z
N MET A 1 9.10 2.70 11.59
CA MET A 1 10.34 3.14 10.89
C MET A 1 9.97 3.43 9.45
N VAL A 2 10.39 4.59 8.93
CA VAL A 2 10.11 5.04 7.55
C VAL A 2 11.41 5.28 6.80
N PHE A 3 11.35 5.18 5.47
CA PHE A 3 12.48 5.50 4.61
C PHE A 3 12.21 6.82 3.88
N CYS A 4 13.27 7.59 3.68
CA CYS A 4 13.19 8.82 2.92
C CYS A 4 12.80 8.51 1.46
N ILE A 5 11.73 9.14 0.97
CA ILE A 5 11.27 8.99 -0.42
C ILE A 5 12.27 9.49 -1.46
N ASN A 6 13.28 10.27 -1.05
CA ASN A 6 14.27 10.85 -1.94
C ASN A 6 15.63 10.13 -1.87
N CYS A 7 16.16 9.86 -0.67
CA CYS A 7 17.50 9.26 -0.51
C CYS A 7 17.50 7.84 0.05
N GLY A 8 16.34 7.28 0.41
CA GLY A 8 16.24 5.92 0.96
C GLY A 8 16.79 5.74 2.37
N GLN A 9 17.24 6.81 3.05
CA GLN A 9 17.75 6.70 4.41
C GLN A 9 16.65 6.41 5.42
N GLN A 10 16.96 5.59 6.42
CA GLN A 10 16.03 5.21 7.46
C GLN A 10 15.86 6.33 8.49
N HIS A 11 14.61 6.58 8.87
CA HIS A 11 14.23 7.59 9.85
C HIS A 11 13.14 7.08 10.80
N PRO A 12 13.06 7.65 12.02
CA PRO A 12 11.95 7.39 12.92
C PRO A 12 10.65 7.94 12.34
N ASP A 13 9.53 7.31 12.70
CA ASP A 13 8.19 7.74 12.29
C ASP A 13 7.94 9.19 12.76
N GLY A 14 7.25 9.98 11.93
CA GLY A 14 6.93 11.38 12.24
C GLY A 14 8.04 12.39 11.93
N THR A 15 9.18 11.96 11.37
CA THR A 15 10.22 12.88 10.89
C THR A 15 9.70 13.75 9.75
N ARG A 16 9.70 15.09 9.91
CA ARG A 16 9.26 16.03 8.86
C ARG A 16 10.33 16.36 7.82
N PHE A 17 11.60 16.21 8.16
CA PHE A 17 12.73 16.54 7.27
C PHE A 17 13.80 15.46 7.35
N CYS A 18 14.30 15.01 6.21
CA CYS A 18 15.40 14.07 6.17
C CYS A 18 16.69 14.76 6.64
N ARG A 19 17.36 14.20 7.66
CA ARG A 19 18.64 14.72 8.16
C ARG A 19 19.81 14.55 7.20
N PHE A 20 19.67 13.66 6.20
CA PHE A 20 20.72 13.37 5.23
C PHE A 20 20.59 14.17 3.95
N CYS A 21 19.40 14.24 3.35
CA CYS A 21 19.18 14.95 2.08
C CYS A 21 18.44 16.29 2.21
N GLY A 22 17.98 16.65 3.41
CA GLY A 22 17.27 17.91 3.67
C GLY A 22 15.81 17.95 3.17
N ASN A 23 15.38 16.97 2.36
CA ASN A 23 14.04 16.97 1.79
C ASN A 23 12.95 16.78 2.85
N GLN A 24 11.87 17.52 2.68
CA GLN A 24 10.67 17.37 3.50
C GLN A 24 10.06 15.98 3.26
N GLN A 25 9.76 15.30 4.36
CA GLN A 25 9.06 14.03 4.35
C GLN A 25 7.55 14.29 4.37
N PRO A 26 6.77 13.43 3.70
CA PRO A 26 5.32 13.53 3.72
C PRO A 26 4.80 13.47 5.17
N GLY A 27 3.89 14.38 5.51
CA GLY A 27 3.30 14.43 6.84
C GLY A 27 2.46 13.20 7.17
N GLU A 28 2.21 12.99 8.46
CA GLU A 28 1.44 11.84 8.96
C GLU A 28 0.05 11.74 8.33
N GLN A 29 -0.64 12.86 8.14
CA GLN A 29 -1.97 12.88 7.52
C GLN A 29 -1.97 12.32 6.09
N LEU A 30 -0.96 12.67 5.28
CA LEU A 30 -0.84 12.15 3.92
C LEU A 30 -0.53 10.65 3.95
N LEU A 31 0.40 10.24 4.80
CA LEU A 31 0.73 8.82 4.98
C LEU A 31 -0.48 7.99 5.43
N GLN A 32 -1.31 8.53 6.32
CA GLN A 32 -2.53 7.87 6.77
C GLN A 32 -3.53 7.69 5.62
N ARG A 33 -3.75 8.73 4.80
CA ARG A 33 -4.62 8.64 3.62
C ARG A 33 -4.13 7.58 2.63
N LEU A 34 -2.84 7.58 2.32
CA LEU A 34 -2.23 6.61 1.42
C LEU A 34 -2.36 5.16 1.94
N ARG A 35 -2.28 4.95 3.25
CA ARG A 35 -2.51 3.62 3.85
C ARG A 35 -3.95 3.15 3.67
N ILE A 36 -4.92 4.03 3.89
CA ILE A 36 -6.35 3.71 3.70
C ILE A 36 -6.62 3.37 2.23
N GLU A 37 -6.08 4.18 1.31
CA GLU A 37 -6.22 3.94 -0.13
C GLU A 37 -5.61 2.61 -0.55
N ALA A 38 -4.39 2.30 -0.08
CA ALA A 38 -3.73 1.02 -0.36
C ALA A 38 -4.55 -0.18 0.15
N GLN A 39 -5.15 -0.07 1.34
CA GLN A 39 -6.02 -1.12 1.88
C GLN A 39 -7.28 -1.33 1.03
N GLN A 40 -7.91 -0.25 0.57
CA GLN A 40 -9.10 -0.32 -0.30
C GLN A 40 -8.77 -0.99 -1.64
N ILE A 41 -7.63 -0.64 -2.25
CA ILE A 41 -7.21 -1.25 -3.52
C ILE A 41 -6.98 -2.75 -3.34
N GLN A 42 -6.35 -3.15 -2.23
CA GLN A 42 -6.11 -4.57 -1.94
C GLN A 42 -7.42 -5.34 -1.74
N SER A 43 -8.39 -4.80 -1.01
CA SER A 43 -9.67 -5.48 -0.77
C SER A 43 -10.47 -5.65 -2.07
N ILE A 44 -10.52 -4.61 -2.90
CA ILE A 44 -11.17 -4.66 -4.22
C ILE A 44 -10.52 -5.75 -5.09
N ARG A 45 -9.18 -5.82 -5.11
CA ARG A 45 -8.44 -6.84 -5.88
C ARG A 45 -8.78 -8.26 -5.43
N LEU A 46 -8.87 -8.50 -4.12
CA LEU A 46 -9.21 -9.80 -3.55
C LEU A 46 -10.66 -10.21 -3.87
N GLN A 47 -11.60 -9.28 -3.76
CA GLN A 47 -13.00 -9.53 -4.12
C GLN A 47 -13.16 -9.88 -5.61
N MET A 48 -12.49 -9.14 -6.51
CA MET A 48 -12.52 -9.45 -7.94
C MET A 48 -11.97 -10.85 -8.25
N GLN A 49 -10.87 -11.25 -7.60
CA GLN A 49 -10.31 -12.60 -7.78
C GLN A 49 -11.27 -13.70 -7.30
N ALA A 50 -11.93 -13.51 -6.16
CA ALA A 50 -12.91 -14.46 -5.63
C ALA A 50 -14.12 -14.60 -6.56
N GLN A 51 -14.61 -13.49 -7.11
CA GLN A 51 -15.76 -13.49 -8.03
C GLN A 51 -15.41 -14.16 -9.36
N GLN A 52 -14.19 -13.95 -9.87
CA GLN A 52 -13.73 -14.58 -11.11
C GLN A 52 -13.55 -16.10 -10.95
N ASN A 53 -13.13 -16.58 -9.78
CA ASN A 53 -13.03 -18.02 -9.51
C ASN A 53 -14.41 -18.69 -9.39
N GLN A 54 -15.41 -18.02 -8.81
CA GLN A 54 -16.77 -18.53 -8.74
C GLN A 54 -17.47 -18.61 -10.10
N ASN A 55 -17.19 -17.66 -11.00
CA ASN A 55 -17.80 -17.61 -12.33
C ASN A 55 -17.03 -18.42 -13.39
N ASN A 56 -16.13 -19.32 -13.00
CA ASN A 56 -15.41 -20.18 -13.94
C ASN A 56 -16.16 -21.51 -14.15
N PRO A 57 -16.93 -21.67 -15.26
CA PRO A 57 -17.71 -22.89 -15.52
C PRO A 57 -16.83 -24.14 -15.72
N TYR A 58 -15.53 -23.98 -15.96
CA TYR A 58 -14.58 -25.09 -16.15
C TYR A 58 -14.07 -25.70 -14.82
N GLN A 59 -14.16 -24.98 -13.69
CA GLN A 59 -13.74 -25.53 -12.39
C GLN A 59 -14.79 -26.43 -11.72
N GLN A 60 -16.07 -26.33 -12.12
CA GLN A 60 -17.14 -27.13 -11.52
C GLN A 60 -17.25 -28.56 -12.07
N ARG A 61 -16.52 -28.91 -13.13
CA ARG A 61 -16.53 -30.26 -13.74
C ARG A 61 -15.25 -31.02 -13.40
N ARG A 62 -15.09 -31.36 -12.13
CA ARG A 62 -14.05 -32.27 -11.66
C ARG A 62 -14.71 -33.50 -11.05
N TRP A 63 -15.13 -34.42 -11.92
CA TRP A 63 -15.54 -35.80 -11.63
C TRP A 63 -15.01 -36.68 -12.75
#